data_AF-A0AA87AA43-F1
#
_entry.id   AF-A0AA87AA43-F1
#
_cell.length_a   1.000
_cell.length_b   1.000
_cell.length_c   1.000
_cell.angle_alpha   90.00
_cell.angle_beta   90.00
_cell.angle_gamma   90.00
#
_symmetry.space_group_name_H-M   'P 1'
#
loop_
_entity.id
_entity.type
_entity.pdbx_description
1 polymer ?
#
loop_
_entity_poly.entity_id
_entity_poly.type
_entity_poly.pdbx_seq_one_letter_code
_entity_poly.pdbx_strand_id
1 'polypeptide(L)'
;MKMRISIWGDYACPYCYIGETYLQRAIKELGVEDKIEYDLNAFQIDLDAPKSTKNTNAALLAYEKAMPLSKANAAYDHVKTLGKAAGLTINEATAYNTNTMDAHRMV
;
A
#
# COMPACT_ATOMS: atom_id res chain seq x y z
N MET A 1 -30.63 -3.73 5.65
CA MET A 1 -29.94 -2.91 4.62
C MET A 1 -28.51 -2.72 5.10
N LYS A 2 -27.51 -3.06 4.28
CA LYS A 2 -26.09 -2.91 4.64
C LYS A 2 -25.57 -1.55 4.14
N MET A 3 -24.61 -0.98 4.86
CA MET A 3 -23.84 0.16 4.37
C MET A 3 -22.68 -0.35 3.51
N ARG A 4 -22.51 0.21 2.32
CA ARG A 4 -21.42 -0.13 1.42
C ARG A 4 -20.22 0.81 1.62
N ILE A 5 -19.02 0.25 1.72
CA ILE A 5 -17.74 0.97 1.78
C ILE A 5 -16.88 0.53 0.60
N SER A 6 -16.71 1.43 -0.38
CA SER A 6 -15.85 1.20 -1.55
C SER A 6 -14.50 1.87 -1.35
N ILE A 7 -13.44 1.09 -1.45
CA ILE A 7 -12.05 1.52 -1.28
C ILE A 7 -11.35 1.40 -2.62
N TRP A 8 -10.54 2.39 -2.98
CA TRP A 8 -9.60 2.27 -4.09
C TRP A 8 -8.21 2.07 -3.53
N GLY A 9 -7.53 1.02 -3.96
CA GLY A 9 -6.23 0.64 -3.44
C GLY A 9 -5.30 0.15 -4.52
N ASP A 10 -4.00 0.23 -4.24
CA ASP A 10 -2.94 -0.29 -5.10
C ASP A 10 -2.00 -1.19 -4.30
N TYR A 11 -1.44 -2.22 -4.94
CA TYR A 11 -0.45 -3.11 -4.31
C TYR A 11 0.87 -2.40 -4.01
N ALA A 12 1.19 -1.34 -4.77
CA ALA A 12 2.37 -0.50 -4.53
C ALA A 12 2.16 0.54 -3.41
N CYS A 13 1.01 0.54 -2.74
CA CYS A 13 0.62 1.53 -1.74
C CYS A 13 0.67 0.95 -0.32
N PRO A 14 1.73 1.17 0.47
CA PRO A 14 1.80 0.64 1.83
C PRO A 14 0.73 1.24 2.76
N TYR A 15 0.34 2.50 2.52
CA TYR A 15 -0.72 3.17 3.27
C TYR A 15 -2.09 2.55 3.04
N CYS A 16 -2.33 2.02 1.84
CA CYS A 16 -3.57 1.35 1.50
C CYS A 16 -3.71 0.05 2.30
N TYR A 17 -2.61 -0.72 2.42
CA TYR A 17 -2.61 -1.93 3.25
C TYR A 17 -2.79 -1.63 4.75
N ILE A 18 -2.14 -0.57 5.25
CA ILE A 18 -2.33 -0.09 6.63
C ILE A 18 -3.78 0.34 6.87
N GLY A 19 -4.33 1.15 5.97
CA GLY A 19 -5.69 1.68 6.08
C GLY A 19 -6.75 0.58 6.06
N GLU A 20 -6.62 -0.38 5.14
CA GLU A 20 -7.51 -1.54 5.08
C GLU A 20 -7.44 -2.37 6.36
N THR A 21 -6.24 -2.62 6.89
CA THR A 21 -6.04 -3.36 8.14
C THR A 21 -6.74 -2.67 9.32
N TYR A 22 -6.65 -1.34 9.41
CA TYR A 22 -7.36 -0.58 10.44
C TYR A 22 -8.88 -0.59 10.24
N LEU A 23 -9.35 -0.48 9.00
CA LEU A 23 -10.78 -0.56 8.71
C LEU A 23 -11.37 -1.92 9.11
N GLN A 24 -10.74 -3.01 8.70
CA GLN A 24 -11.17 -4.37 9.05
C GLN A 24 -11.18 -4.57 10.57
N ARG A 25 -10.16 -4.04 11.26
CA ARG A 25 -10.12 -4.05 12.73
C ARG A 25 -11.29 -3.28 13.34
N ALA A 26 -11.57 -2.07 12.86
CA ALA A 26 -12.66 -1.24 13.36
C ALA A 26 -14.03 -1.90 13.14
N ILE A 27 -14.25 -2.50 11.96
CA ILE A 27 -15.49 -3.25 11.67
C ILE A 27 -15.70 -4.38 12.69
N LYS A 28 -14.63 -5.13 13.00
CA LYS A 28 -14.66 -6.21 13.98
C LYS A 28 -14.86 -5.73 15.41
N GLU A 29 -14.13 -4.69 15.83
CA GLU A 29 -14.22 -4.14 17.19
C GLU A 29 -15.60 -3.54 17.48
N LEU A 30 -16.25 -2.98 16.46
CA LEU A 30 -17.62 -2.45 16.57
C LEU A 30 -18.71 -3.53 16.49
N GLY A 31 -18.37 -4.76 16.09
CA GLY A 31 -19.33 -5.86 15.94
C GLY A 31 -20.41 -5.57 14.88
N VAL A 32 -20.00 -4.97 13.75
CA VAL A 32 -20.91 -4.53 12.68
C VAL A 32 -20.67 -5.26 11.35
N GLU A 33 -20.02 -6.42 11.36
CA GLU A 33 -19.73 -7.23 10.18
C GLU A 33 -20.99 -7.56 9.37
N ASP A 34 -22.14 -7.77 10.04
CA ASP A 34 -23.42 -8.06 9.42
C ASP A 34 -24.09 -6.83 8.77
N LYS A 35 -23.62 -5.63 9.10
CA LYS A 35 -24.13 -4.33 8.61
C LYS A 35 -23.28 -3.71 7.52
N ILE A 36 -22.04 -4.18 7.33
CA ILE A 36 -21.12 -3.64 6.34
C ILE A 36 -21.02 -4.58 5.14
N GLU A 37 -21.00 -3.99 3.95
CA GLU A 37 -20.50 -4.57 2.72
C GLU A 37 -19.30 -3.74 2.30
N TYR A 38 -18.15 -4.35 2.02
CA TYR A 38 -16.98 -3.60 1.57
C TYR A 38 -16.43 -4.19 0.28
N ASP A 39 -15.90 -3.32 -0.57
CA ASP A 39 -15.30 -3.67 -1.86
C ASP A 39 -13.99 -2.93 -2.09
N LEU A 40 -13.01 -3.67 -2.63
CA LEU A 40 -11.73 -3.14 -3.06
C LEU A 40 -11.77 -2.95 -4.57
N ASN A 41 -11.58 -1.72 -5.01
CA ASN A 41 -11.51 -1.33 -6.41
C ASN A 41 -10.05 -1.09 -6.80
N ALA A 42 -9.69 -1.54 -7.99
CA ALA A 42 -8.35 -1.37 -8.50
C ALA A 42 -8.00 0.12 -8.71
N PHE A 43 -6.80 0.50 -8.28
CA PHE A 43 -6.16 1.77 -8.58
C PHE A 43 -4.68 1.52 -8.88
N GLN A 44 -4.12 2.22 -9.85
CA GLN A 44 -2.69 2.18 -10.13
C GLN A 44 -2.08 3.55 -9.83
N ILE A 45 -1.14 3.61 -8.89
CA ILE A 45 -0.39 4.83 -8.56
C ILE A 45 0.49 5.25 -9.73
N ASP A 46 1.09 4.28 -10.41
CA ASP A 46 1.92 4.50 -11.58
C ASP A 46 1.49 3.55 -12.70
N LEU A 47 0.85 4.14 -13.73
CA LEU A 47 0.39 3.43 -14.92
C LEU A 47 1.55 3.03 -15.83
N ASP A 48 2.64 3.80 -15.79
CA ASP A 48 3.80 3.67 -16.66
C ASP A 48 4.96 2.89 -16.01
N ALA A 49 4.78 2.45 -14.76
CA ALA A 49 5.75 1.62 -14.05
C ALA A 49 6.16 0.41 -14.91
N PRO A 50 7.44 0.01 -14.90
CA PRO A 50 7.92 -1.09 -15.72
C PRO A 50 7.34 -2.42 -15.21
N LYS A 51 7.07 -3.36 -16.12
CA LYS A 51 6.63 -4.72 -15.75
C LYS A 51 7.67 -5.49 -14.92
N SER A 52 8.95 -5.16 -15.09
CA SER A 52 10.04 -5.76 -14.34
C SER A 52 11.15 -4.73 -14.15
N THR A 53 11.70 -4.67 -12.94
CA THR A 53 12.85 -3.83 -12.62
C THR A 53 13.64 -4.46 -11.48
N LYS A 54 14.89 -4.01 -11.32
CA LYS A 54 15.69 -4.23 -10.11
C LYS A 54 15.84 -2.95 -9.27
N ASN A 55 15.25 -1.85 -9.73
CA ASN A 55 15.23 -0.61 -8.97
C ASN A 55 14.24 -0.74 -7.82
N THR A 56 14.73 -0.55 -6.60
CA THR A 56 13.87 -0.51 -5.43
C THR A 56 13.16 0.85 -5.34
N ASN A 57 12.08 0.92 -4.57
CA ASN A 57 11.38 2.18 -4.32
C ASN A 57 12.32 3.25 -3.73
N ALA A 58 13.23 2.89 -2.82
CA ALA A 58 14.22 3.83 -2.30
C ALA A 58 15.21 4.32 -3.37
N ALA A 59 15.64 3.45 -4.29
CA ALA A 59 16.51 3.86 -5.39
C ALA A 59 15.78 4.80 -6.35
N LEU A 60 14.52 4.51 -6.67
CA LEU A 60 13.68 5.36 -7.52
C LEU A 60 13.46 6.74 -6.88
N LEU A 61 13.03 6.77 -5.62
CA LEU A 61 12.81 8.01 -4.88
C LEU A 61 14.09 8.86 -4.77
N ALA A 62 15.25 8.23 -4.53
CA ALA A 62 16.54 8.90 -4.49
C ALA A 62 16.85 9.61 -5.81
N TYR A 63 16.60 8.92 -6.93
CA TYR A 63 16.79 9.44 -8.27
C TYR A 63 15.83 10.61 -8.57
N GLU A 64 14.53 10.40 -8.41
CA GLU A 64 13.50 11.41 -8.76
C GLU A 64 13.62 12.71 -7.96
N LYS A 65 14.03 12.61 -6.71
CA LYS A 65 14.15 13.76 -5.80
C LYS A 65 15.58 14.28 -5.68
N ALA A 66 16.51 13.77 -6.50
CA ALA A 66 17.93 14.11 -6.48
C ALA A 66 18.51 14.12 -5.05
N MET A 67 18.27 13.05 -4.28
CA MET A 67 18.67 12.95 -2.89
C MET A 67 19.52 11.70 -2.61
N PRO A 68 20.33 11.70 -1.53
CA PRO A 68 21.08 10.51 -1.14
C PRO A 68 20.18 9.32 -0.85
N LEU A 69 20.61 8.11 -1.24
CA LEU A 69 19.88 6.86 -0.99
C LEU A 69 19.59 6.64 0.51
N SER A 70 20.48 7.07 1.41
CA SER A 70 20.24 7.01 2.85
C SER A 70 19.02 7.84 3.29
N LYS A 71 18.84 9.03 2.69
CA LYS A 71 17.69 9.89 2.95
C LYS A 71 16.41 9.31 2.37
N ALA A 72 16.47 8.70 1.19
CA ALA A 72 15.34 8.00 0.59
C ALA A 72 14.91 6.78 1.43
N ASN A 73 15.85 5.99 1.96
CA ASN A 73 15.54 4.91 2.90
C ASN A 73 14.85 5.43 4.16
N ALA A 74 15.39 6.50 4.76
CA ALA A 74 14.82 7.11 5.95
C ALA A 74 13.40 7.67 5.71
N ALA A 75 13.07 8.08 4.49
CA ALA A 75 11.72 8.51 4.14
C ALA A 75 10.68 7.38 4.30
N TYR A 76 11.08 6.12 4.15
CA TYR A 76 10.22 4.96 4.34
C TYR A 76 10.16 4.43 5.78
N ASP A 77 11.02 4.90 6.69
CA ASP A 77 11.02 4.48 8.10
C ASP A 77 9.71 4.85 8.81
N HIS A 78 9.11 5.97 8.41
CA HIS A 78 7.81 6.38 8.94
C HIS A 78 6.71 5.37 8.61
N VAL A 79 6.64 4.91 7.34
CA VAL A 79 5.70 3.86 6.91
C VAL A 79 5.93 2.56 7.67
N LYS A 80 7.19 2.16 7.88
CA LYS A 80 7.53 0.96 8.65
C LYS A 80 7.01 1.03 10.08
N THR A 81 7.12 2.21 10.71
CA THR A 81 6.60 2.47 12.05
C THR A 81 5.07 2.36 12.09
N LEU A 82 4.37 2.97 11.14
CA LEU A 82 2.91 2.88 11.03
C LEU A 82 2.44 1.45 10.77
N GLY A 83 3.11 0.73 9.86
CA GLY A 83 2.86 -0.68 9.59
C GLY A 83 2.96 -1.51 10.86
N LYS A 84 4.03 -1.34 11.64
CA LYS A 84 4.20 -2.06 12.91
C LYS A 84 3.08 -1.78 13.90
N ALA A 85 2.62 -0.53 13.99
CA ALA A 85 1.47 -0.17 14.84
C ALA A 85 0.15 -0.80 14.37
N ALA A 86 0.02 -1.05 13.06
CA ALA A 86 -1.09 -1.81 12.48
C ALA A 86 -0.92 -3.34 12.61
N GLY A 87 0.22 -3.83 13.11
CA GLY A 87 0.53 -5.28 13.19
C GLY A 87 1.11 -5.85 11.89
N LEU A 88 1.60 -4.99 11.00
CA LEU A 88 2.14 -5.34 9.69
C LEU A 88 3.67 -5.19 9.66
N THR A 89 4.34 -6.06 8.90
CA THR A 89 5.75 -5.87 8.54
C THR A 89 5.82 -5.33 7.12
N ILE A 90 6.30 -4.10 6.96
CA ILE A 90 6.40 -3.42 5.66
C ILE A 90 7.85 -3.09 5.36
N ASN A 91 8.33 -3.53 4.19
CA ASN A 91 9.70 -3.34 3.71
C ASN A 91 9.74 -2.53 2.40
N GLU A 92 9.08 -1.37 2.42
CA GLU A 92 8.81 -0.56 1.23
C GLU A 92 10.08 -0.14 0.50
N ALA A 93 11.10 0.31 1.24
CA ALA A 93 12.36 0.80 0.69
C ALA A 93 13.08 -0.21 -0.22
N THR A 94 12.91 -1.50 0.07
CA THR A 94 13.56 -2.61 -0.66
C THR A 94 12.66 -3.27 -1.70
N ALA A 95 11.37 -2.94 -1.73
CA ALA A 95 10.45 -3.47 -2.72
C ALA A 95 10.80 -2.95 -4.12
N TYR A 96 10.64 -3.79 -5.15
CA TYR A 96 10.86 -3.39 -6.54
C TYR A 96 9.66 -2.59 -7.05
N ASN A 97 9.95 -1.45 -7.69
CA ASN A 97 8.93 -0.58 -8.25
C ASN A 97 8.43 -1.14 -9.59
N THR A 98 7.43 -2.01 -9.54
CA THR A 98 6.89 -2.71 -10.71
C THR A 98 5.42 -2.40 -10.93
N ASN A 99 4.97 -2.49 -12.19
CA ASN A 99 3.58 -2.28 -12.56
C ASN A 99 2.64 -3.23 -11.83
N THR A 100 1.53 -2.71 -11.31
CA THR A 100 0.55 -3.47 -10.53
C THR A 100 -0.64 -4.00 -11.33
N MET A 101 -0.71 -3.73 -12.64
CA MET A 101 -1.86 -4.10 -13.48
C MET A 101 -2.16 -5.60 -13.45
N ASP A 102 -1.12 -6.42 -13.57
CA ASP A 102 -1.29 -7.88 -13.58
C ASP A 102 -1.69 -8.41 -12.19
N ALA A 103 -1.25 -7.76 -11.10
CA ALA A 103 -1.71 -8.09 -9.75
C ALA A 103 -3.21 -7.79 -9.57
N HIS A 104 -3.67 -6.63 -10.04
CA HIS A 104 -5.09 -6.23 -9.99
C HIS A 104 -6.02 -7.15 -10.80
N ARG A 105 -5.51 -7.87 -11.80
CA ARG A 105 -6.31 -8.82 -12.61
C ARG A 105 -6.48 -10.19 -11.97
N MET A 106 -5.72 -10.50 -10.92
CA MET A 106 -5.68 -11.84 -10.30
C MET A 106 -6.65 -11.99 -9.11
N VAL A 107 -7.31 -10.91 -8.69
CA VAL A 107 -8.20 -10.85 -7.52
C VAL A 107 -9.65 -10.60 -7.90
#